data_AF-A0A850CPA2-F1
#
_entry.id   AF-A0A850CPA2-F1
#
_cell.length_a   1.000
_cell.length_b   1.000
_cell.length_c   1.000
_cell.angle_alpha   90.00
_cell.angle_beta   90.00
_cell.angle_gamma   90.00
#
_symmetry.space_group_name_H-M   'P 1'
#
loop_
_entity.id
_entity.type
_entity.pdbx_description
1 polymer ?
#
loop_
_entity_poly.entity_id
_entity_poly.type
_entity_poly.pdbx_seq_one_letter_code
_entity_poly.pdbx_strand_id
1 'polypeptide(L)'
;MTMRQRWLFLVAGLALCALPSAVPALTAPMTYVARETLLDPPDDPDDERLVEDTFSFTQGITVSQWLLPVAKGVSFRPGYVAVGVMVDASGRLYGTPTRVGTFIAPVTLCTGRTCEEQLITLRVLGNVPWEPRELTFPGRAGAALGGEIGINGGPS
;
A
#
# COMPACT_ATOMS: atom_id res chain seq x y z
N MET A 1 -9.49 -25.45 -61.52
CA MET A 1 -8.87 -25.12 -62.83
C MET A 1 -8.59 -23.62 -62.84
N THR A 2 -7.44 -23.20 -62.32
CA THR A 2 -6.15 -22.94 -63.02
C THR A 2 -6.13 -21.68 -63.88
N MET A 3 -5.42 -20.66 -63.40
CA MET A 3 -4.57 -19.70 -64.14
C MET A 3 -4.17 -18.61 -63.13
N ARG A 4 -3.03 -18.64 -62.43
CA ARG A 4 -1.63 -18.53 -62.88
C ARG A 4 -1.36 -17.42 -63.92
N GLN A 5 -0.95 -16.26 -63.38
CA GLN A 5 0.39 -15.65 -63.57
C GLN A 5 0.66 -14.89 -64.88
N ARG A 6 0.90 -13.57 -64.78
CA ARG A 6 1.66 -12.70 -65.72
C ARG A 6 2.12 -11.46 -64.91
N TRP A 7 3.37 -11.42 -64.46
CA TRP A 7 4.57 -10.84 -65.09
C TRP A 7 4.66 -9.29 -65.02
N LEU A 8 5.56 -8.90 -64.11
CA LEU A 8 6.37 -7.69 -63.91
C LEU A 8 6.56 -6.72 -65.09
N PHE A 9 6.45 -5.42 -64.79
CA PHE A 9 7.23 -4.35 -65.45
C PHE A 9 7.79 -3.37 -64.41
N LEU A 10 9.09 -3.10 -64.59
CA LEU A 10 10.00 -2.20 -63.85
C LEU A 10 9.74 -0.72 -64.15
N VAL A 11 9.77 0.16 -63.13
CA VAL A 11 10.19 1.58 -63.17
C VAL A 11 10.62 1.95 -61.74
N ALA A 12 11.90 1.99 -61.35
CA ALA A 12 12.93 3.03 -61.57
C ALA A 12 12.56 4.43 -61.05
N GLY A 13 13.22 4.91 -60.00
CA GLY A 13 13.44 6.35 -59.80
C GLY A 13 13.13 6.94 -58.42
N LEU A 14 14.21 7.16 -57.65
CA LEU A 14 14.52 8.39 -56.91
C LEU A 14 13.45 9.04 -56.01
N ALA A 15 13.64 8.92 -54.70
CA ALA A 15 13.43 10.05 -53.79
C ALA A 15 14.37 9.96 -52.59
N LEU A 16 15.38 10.83 -52.58
CA LEU A 16 16.14 11.19 -51.39
C LEU A 16 15.19 11.74 -50.33
N CYS A 17 15.29 11.23 -49.10
CA CYS A 17 15.04 11.98 -47.87
C CYS A 17 15.81 11.27 -46.74
N ALA A 18 17.09 11.62 -46.58
CA ALA A 18 17.83 11.31 -45.36
C ALA A 18 17.35 12.28 -44.26
N LEU A 19 16.37 11.84 -43.47
CA LEU A 19 15.94 12.52 -42.26
C LEU A 19 16.86 12.09 -41.11
N PRO A 20 17.52 13.02 -40.37
CA PRO A 20 18.24 12.66 -39.18
C PRO A 20 17.24 12.16 -38.12
N SER A 21 17.48 10.98 -37.58
CA SER A 21 16.79 10.47 -36.39
C SER A 21 17.17 11.32 -35.18
N ALA A 22 16.42 12.40 -34.95
CA ALA A 22 16.41 13.08 -33.68
C ALA A 22 15.78 12.13 -32.65
N VAL A 23 16.63 11.52 -31.81
CA VAL A 23 16.19 10.77 -30.64
C VAL A 23 15.85 11.81 -29.56
N PRO A 24 14.57 12.02 -29.19
CA PRO A 24 14.29 12.80 -27.99
C PRO A 24 14.77 11.97 -26.79
N ALA A 25 15.90 12.36 -26.20
CA ALA A 25 16.26 11.93 -24.87
C ALA A 25 15.22 12.53 -23.90
N LEU A 26 14.12 11.80 -23.68
CA LEU A 26 13.16 12.03 -22.60
C LEU A 26 13.80 11.61 -21.27
N THR A 27 14.85 12.31 -20.86
CA THR A 27 15.19 12.41 -19.44
C THR A 27 14.22 13.37 -18.80
N ALA A 28 12.99 12.91 -18.57
CA ALA A 28 12.17 13.52 -17.54
C ALA A 28 12.90 13.26 -16.20
N PRO A 29 13.19 14.27 -15.37
CA PRO A 29 13.57 13.99 -14.00
C PRO A 29 12.43 13.16 -13.38
N MET A 30 12.75 12.01 -12.79
CA MET A 30 11.80 11.32 -11.91
C MET A 30 11.54 12.26 -10.72
N THR A 31 10.54 13.12 -10.86
CA THR A 31 10.10 13.97 -9.76
C THR A 31 9.42 13.05 -8.77
N TYR A 32 10.07 12.87 -7.62
CA TYR A 32 9.49 12.18 -6.47
C TYR A 32 8.30 13.00 -5.97
N VAL A 33 7.08 12.57 -6.29
CA VAL A 33 5.82 13.22 -5.85
C VAL A 33 5.35 12.62 -4.53
N ALA A 34 6.26 12.33 -3.59
CA ALA A 34 5.80 12.08 -2.23
C ALA A 34 5.47 13.44 -1.61
N ARG A 35 4.18 13.69 -1.51
CA ARG A 35 3.64 14.83 -0.78
C ARG A 35 3.58 14.39 0.68
N GLU A 36 4.49 14.90 1.52
CA GLU A 36 4.27 14.95 2.97
C GLU A 36 3.10 15.92 3.21
N THR A 37 1.89 15.43 3.01
CA THR A 37 0.69 16.23 3.27
C THR A 37 0.28 15.91 4.69
N LEU A 38 0.50 16.88 5.58
CA LEU A 38 -0.22 17.01 6.83
C LEU A 38 -1.70 16.90 6.46
N LEU A 39 -2.39 15.86 6.93
CA LEU A 39 -3.79 15.59 6.60
C LEU A 39 -4.61 16.82 7.03
N ASP A 40 -4.99 17.67 6.07
CA ASP A 40 -6.08 18.60 6.30
C ASP A 40 -7.33 17.75 6.60
N PRO A 41 -8.10 18.07 7.66
CA PRO A 41 -9.36 17.41 7.93
C PRO A 41 -10.24 17.44 6.68
N PRO A 42 -11.03 16.39 6.40
CA PRO A 42 -11.90 16.37 5.23
C PRO A 42 -12.77 17.64 5.19
N ASP A 43 -12.87 18.25 4.00
CA ASP A 43 -13.65 19.49 3.76
C ASP A 43 -15.16 19.31 4.08
N ASP A 44 -15.63 18.06 4.16
CA ASP A 44 -16.97 17.68 4.58
C ASP A 44 -16.92 16.47 5.56
N PRO A 45 -17.30 16.62 6.83
CA PRO A 45 -17.37 15.51 7.77
C PRO A 45 -18.45 14.47 7.42
N ASP A 46 -19.39 14.80 6.54
CA ASP A 46 -20.42 13.86 6.07
C ASP A 46 -19.91 12.94 4.93
N ASP A 47 -18.72 13.20 4.38
CA ASP A 47 -18.06 12.36 3.37
C ASP A 47 -17.18 11.24 3.98
N GLU A 48 -17.04 11.17 5.33
CA GLU A 48 -16.34 10.07 6.00
C GLU A 48 -17.11 8.75 5.86
N ARG A 49 -16.65 7.89 4.95
CA ARG A 49 -17.29 6.59 4.67
C ARG A 49 -16.82 5.45 5.56
N LEU A 50 -15.71 5.64 6.25
CA LEU A 50 -15.09 4.69 7.17
C LEU A 50 -14.93 5.35 8.55
N VAL A 51 -15.08 4.56 9.61
CA VAL A 51 -14.85 5.02 10.99
C VAL A 51 -13.37 5.34 11.24
N GLU A 52 -12.47 4.61 10.59
CA GLU A 52 -11.03 4.82 10.63
C GLU A 52 -10.51 4.77 9.19
N ASP A 53 -9.68 5.73 8.82
CA ASP A 53 -8.99 5.75 7.54
C ASP A 53 -7.48 5.45 7.68
N THR A 54 -6.96 5.44 8.92
CA THR A 54 -5.53 5.33 9.22
C THR A 54 -5.23 4.11 10.06
N PHE A 55 -4.37 3.23 9.55
CA PHE A 55 -4.04 1.94 10.13
C PHE A 55 -2.55 1.81 10.37
N SER A 56 -2.14 1.41 11.57
CA SER A 56 -0.73 1.21 11.92
C SER A 56 -0.42 -0.29 12.07
N PHE A 57 0.59 -0.76 11.35
CA PHE A 57 1.05 -2.15 11.36
C PHE A 57 2.54 -2.22 11.64
N THR A 58 3.02 -3.42 11.96
CA THR A 58 4.45 -3.70 12.10
C THR A 58 4.87 -4.68 11.02
N GLN A 59 5.99 -4.39 10.35
CA GLN A 59 6.58 -5.29 9.36
C GLN A 59 6.79 -6.69 9.94
N GLY A 60 6.45 -7.71 9.16
CA GLY A 60 6.63 -9.11 9.56
C GLY A 60 5.59 -9.65 10.55
N ILE A 61 4.68 -8.81 11.06
CA ILE A 61 3.58 -9.24 11.94
C ILE A 61 2.32 -9.39 11.10
N THR A 62 1.64 -10.54 11.23
CA THR A 62 0.40 -10.81 10.51
C THR A 62 -0.70 -9.83 10.92
N VAL A 63 -1.33 -9.23 9.92
CA VAL A 63 -2.46 -8.30 10.05
C VAL A 63 -3.77 -9.05 9.93
N SER A 64 -4.74 -8.67 10.76
CA SER A 64 -6.13 -9.10 10.66
C SER A 64 -7.02 -8.04 11.31
N GLN A 65 -7.29 -6.96 10.58
CA GLN A 65 -8.12 -5.83 11.02
C GLN A 65 -9.27 -5.61 10.04
N TRP A 66 -10.29 -4.88 10.46
CA TRP A 66 -11.47 -4.61 9.63
C TRP A 66 -11.52 -3.13 9.28
N LEU A 67 -11.77 -2.84 8.00
CA LEU A 67 -12.35 -1.57 7.61
C LEU A 67 -13.79 -1.55 8.11
N LEU A 68 -14.17 -0.46 8.79
CA LEU A 68 -15.50 -0.31 9.38
C LEU A 68 -16.27 0.78 8.62
N PRO A 69 -17.17 0.42 7.68
CA PRO A 69 -18.03 1.39 7.03
C PRO A 69 -18.98 2.06 8.04
N VAL A 70 -19.23 3.35 7.86
CA VAL A 70 -20.27 4.06 8.63
C VAL A 70 -21.67 3.58 8.25
N ALA A 71 -21.86 3.15 6.99
CA ALA A 71 -23.11 2.68 6.44
C ALA A 71 -23.22 1.14 6.41
N LYS A 72 -24.44 0.62 6.55
CA LYS A 72 -24.70 -0.83 6.46
C LYS A 72 -24.72 -1.31 5.01
N GLY A 73 -24.46 -2.61 4.82
CA GLY A 73 -24.57 -3.26 3.50
C GLY A 73 -23.47 -2.86 2.52
N VAL A 74 -22.38 -2.30 3.02
CA VAL A 74 -21.20 -1.96 2.23
C VAL A 74 -20.34 -3.21 2.03
N SER A 75 -19.87 -3.38 0.79
CA SER A 75 -18.87 -4.39 0.42
C SER A 75 -17.64 -3.70 -0.16
N PHE A 76 -16.54 -4.41 -0.23
CA PHE A 76 -15.27 -3.86 -0.72
C PHE A 76 -14.84 -4.58 -2.00
N ARG A 77 -14.10 -3.89 -2.87
CA ARG A 77 -13.35 -4.59 -3.92
C ARG A 77 -12.04 -5.12 -3.36
N PRO A 78 -11.76 -6.43 -3.50
CA PRO A 78 -10.48 -6.98 -3.05
C PRO A 78 -9.29 -6.36 -3.79
N GLY A 79 -8.20 -6.12 -3.07
CA GLY A 79 -7.02 -5.49 -3.65
C GLY A 79 -5.86 -5.40 -2.67
N TYR A 80 -4.67 -5.11 -3.19
CA TYR A 80 -3.50 -4.81 -2.36
C TYR A 80 -3.55 -3.34 -1.92
N VAL A 81 -3.31 -3.12 -0.62
CA VAL A 81 -3.32 -1.78 -0.01
C VAL A 81 -1.95 -1.39 0.57
N ALA A 82 -1.09 -2.39 0.82
CA ALA A 82 0.34 -2.21 1.06
C ALA A 82 1.09 -3.47 0.61
N VAL A 83 2.42 -3.43 0.58
CA VAL A 83 3.21 -4.60 0.16
C VAL A 83 3.02 -5.74 1.18
N GLY A 84 2.32 -6.80 0.76
CA GLY A 84 1.99 -7.94 1.61
C GLY A 84 0.69 -7.81 2.43
N VAL A 85 -0.08 -6.72 2.22
CA VAL A 85 -1.39 -6.51 2.88
C VAL A 85 -2.48 -6.32 1.81
N MET A 86 -3.58 -7.04 1.98
CA MET A 86 -4.74 -7.01 1.11
C MET A 86 -6.00 -6.66 1.89
N VAL A 87 -6.98 -6.08 1.19
CA VAL A 87 -8.38 -6.02 1.62
C VAL A 87 -9.17 -7.12 0.89
N ASP A 88 -10.09 -7.80 1.57
CA ASP A 88 -11.06 -8.72 0.94
C ASP A 88 -12.43 -8.07 0.73
N ALA A 89 -13.39 -8.82 0.17
CA ALA A 89 -14.72 -8.28 -0.15
C ALA A 89 -15.55 -7.89 1.08
N SER A 90 -15.18 -8.40 2.26
CA SER A 90 -15.81 -8.08 3.53
C SER A 90 -15.20 -6.87 4.23
N GLY A 91 -14.09 -6.34 3.68
CA GLY A 91 -13.36 -5.21 4.27
C GLY A 91 -12.28 -5.62 5.25
N ARG A 92 -11.95 -6.91 5.34
CA ARG A 92 -10.86 -7.38 6.19
C ARG A 92 -9.54 -7.03 5.55
N LEU A 93 -8.72 -6.28 6.27
CA LEU A 93 -7.29 -6.12 6.03
C LEU A 93 -6.54 -7.36 6.55
N TYR A 94 -5.82 -8.05 5.68
CA TYR A 94 -5.09 -9.27 6.03
C TYR A 94 -3.77 -9.40 5.27
N GLY A 95 -2.87 -10.23 5.81
CA GLY A 95 -1.57 -10.53 5.21
C GLY A 95 -0.43 -10.23 6.17
N THR A 96 0.79 -10.13 5.66
CA THR A 96 1.99 -9.78 6.45
C THR A 96 2.74 -8.67 5.73
N PRO A 97 2.80 -7.45 6.29
CA PRO A 97 3.50 -6.33 5.67
C PRO A 97 4.98 -6.63 5.53
N THR A 98 5.54 -6.44 4.34
CA THR A 98 6.96 -6.77 4.06
C THR A 98 7.84 -5.54 3.84
N ARG A 99 7.24 -4.34 3.72
CA ARG A 99 7.95 -3.08 3.49
C ARG A 99 7.50 -2.01 4.49
N VAL A 100 8.45 -1.43 5.20
CA VAL A 100 8.25 -0.26 6.07
C VAL A 100 7.91 0.97 5.24
N GLY A 101 7.03 1.82 5.75
CA GLY A 101 6.65 3.09 5.11
C GLY A 101 5.20 3.48 5.36
N THR A 102 4.84 4.66 4.87
CA THR A 102 3.44 5.11 4.81
C THR A 102 2.91 4.90 3.40
N PHE A 103 1.79 4.21 3.28
CA PHE A 103 1.11 3.92 2.02
C PHE A 103 -0.24 4.60 2.02
N ILE A 104 -0.56 5.32 0.95
CA ILE A 104 -1.91 5.84 0.71
C ILE A 104 -2.53 4.95 -0.36
N ALA A 105 -3.61 4.26 -0.02
CA ALA A 105 -4.24 3.28 -0.89
C ALA A 105 -5.72 3.61 -1.11
N PRO A 106 -6.21 3.61 -2.37
CA PRO A 106 -7.63 3.67 -2.63
C PRO A 106 -8.27 2.32 -2.29
N VAL A 107 -9.33 2.35 -1.49
CA VAL A 107 -10.24 1.22 -1.28
C VAL A 107 -11.58 1.55 -1.94
N THR A 108 -12.11 0.61 -2.72
CA THR A 108 -13.42 0.80 -3.37
C THR A 108 -14.51 0.22 -2.47
N LEU A 109 -15.44 1.08 -2.03
CA LEU A 109 -16.62 0.71 -1.26
C LEU A 109 -17.83 0.65 -2.19
N CYS A 110 -18.58 -0.45 -2.15
CA CYS A 110 -19.76 -0.65 -2.98
C CYS A 110 -21.00 -0.84 -2.11
N THR A 111 -22.03 -0.02 -2.39
CA THR A 111 -23.38 -0.13 -1.81
C THR A 111 -24.35 -0.46 -2.94
N GLY A 112 -24.80 -1.71 -3.00
CA GLY A 112 -25.61 -2.19 -4.12
C GLY A 112 -24.83 -2.16 -5.44
N ARG A 113 -25.25 -1.31 -6.39
CA ARG A 113 -24.62 -1.16 -7.71
C ARG A 113 -23.68 0.05 -7.81
N THR A 114 -23.65 0.89 -6.79
CA THR A 114 -22.83 2.10 -6.75
C THR A 114 -21.53 1.79 -6.02
N CYS A 115 -20.40 2.20 -6.59
CA CYS A 115 -19.09 2.02 -5.99
C CYS A 115 -18.33 3.34 -6.04
N GLU A 116 -17.60 3.65 -4.97
CA GLU A 116 -16.77 4.85 -4.88
C GLU A 116 -15.45 4.51 -4.19
N GLU A 117 -14.45 5.35 -4.37
CA GLU A 117 -13.12 5.17 -3.77
C GLU A 117 -12.96 6.08 -2.55
N GLN A 118 -12.43 5.50 -1.48
CA GLN A 118 -11.94 6.21 -0.29
C GLN A 118 -10.44 5.97 -0.19
N LEU A 119 -9.67 7.01 0.12
CA LEU A 119 -8.26 6.83 0.47
C LEU A 119 -8.14 6.39 1.92
N ILE A 120 -7.27 5.41 2.16
CA ILE A 120 -6.82 5.02 3.50
C ILE A 120 -5.30 5.17 3.60
N THR A 121 -4.82 5.43 4.81
CA THR A 121 -3.40 5.53 5.15
C THR A 121 -2.96 4.29 5.93
N LEU A 122 -1.94 3.59 5.46
CA LEU A 122 -1.32 2.46 6.15
C LEU A 122 0.10 2.84 6.56
N ARG A 123 0.36 2.87 7.87
CA ARG A 123 1.69 3.12 8.43
C ARG A 123 2.32 1.79 8.86
N VAL A 124 3.22 1.26 8.05
CA VAL A 124 3.99 0.05 8.38
C VAL A 124 5.27 0.46 9.07
N LEU A 125 5.38 0.13 10.35
CA LEU A 125 6.53 0.39 11.20
C LEU A 125 7.55 -0.73 11.08
N GLY A 126 8.84 -0.39 11.21
CA GLY A 126 9.89 -1.39 11.34
C GLY A 126 9.67 -2.23 12.59
N ASN A 127 9.88 -3.54 12.47
CA ASN A 127 10.04 -4.38 13.65
C ASN A 127 11.41 -4.07 14.24
N VAL A 128 11.44 -3.50 15.45
CA VAL A 128 12.69 -3.28 16.16
C VAL A 128 12.76 -4.33 17.27
N PRO A 129 13.74 -5.25 17.22
CA PRO A 129 13.96 -6.20 18.29
C PRO A 129 14.11 -5.45 19.61
N TRP A 130 13.31 -5.83 20.59
CA TRP A 130 13.41 -5.28 21.92
C TRP A 130 14.34 -6.18 22.73
N GLU A 131 15.42 -5.60 23.26
CA GLU A 131 16.38 -6.33 24.09
C GLU A 131 16.16 -6.00 25.57
N PRO A 132 15.89 -7.02 26.42
CA PRO A 132 15.89 -6.83 27.87
C PRO A 132 17.31 -6.47 28.32
N ARG A 133 17.44 -5.36 29.05
CA ARG A 133 18.71 -4.92 29.62
C ARG A 133 18.84 -5.35 31.06
N GLU A 134 17.86 -5.00 31.89
CA GLU A 134 17.87 -5.28 33.33
C GLU A 134 16.56 -5.91 33.77
N LEU A 135 16.69 -7.04 34.48
CA LEU A 135 15.60 -7.71 35.18
C LEU A 135 15.80 -7.49 36.68
N THR A 136 14.96 -6.66 37.28
CA THR A 136 15.03 -6.37 38.71
C THR A 136 13.99 -7.21 39.44
N PHE A 137 14.45 -8.08 40.35
CA PHE A 137 13.61 -8.85 41.26
C PHE A 137 13.75 -8.30 42.68
N PRO A 138 12.86 -7.39 43.13
CA PRO A 138 12.89 -6.91 44.51
C PRO A 138 12.40 -8.02 45.45
N GLY A 139 13.32 -8.88 45.91
CA GLY A 139 13.01 -9.99 46.80
C GLY A 139 14.14 -10.30 47.78
N ARG A 140 13.81 -10.96 48.90
CA ARG A 140 14.78 -11.54 49.83
C ARG A 140 14.74 -13.06 49.73
N ALA A 141 15.90 -13.71 49.74
CA ALA A 141 15.98 -15.17 49.73
C ALA A 141 15.21 -15.78 50.91
N GLY A 142 14.36 -16.77 50.62
CA GLY A 142 13.53 -17.46 51.63
C GLY A 142 12.22 -16.76 51.98
N ALA A 143 11.92 -15.58 51.41
CA ALA A 143 10.61 -14.94 51.51
C ALA A 143 9.80 -15.15 50.23
N ALA A 144 8.47 -15.25 50.35
CA ALA A 144 7.60 -15.26 49.18
C ALA A 144 7.75 -13.92 48.43
N LEU A 145 7.92 -13.99 47.11
CA LEU A 145 7.90 -12.80 46.26
C LEU A 145 6.51 -12.14 46.34
N GLY A 146 6.51 -10.83 46.54
CA GLY A 146 5.32 -9.99 46.45
C GLY A 146 5.67 -8.69 45.76
N GLY A 147 4.87 -8.27 44.78
CA GLY A 147 5.11 -7.07 43.96
C GLY A 147 5.27 -7.37 42.47
N GLU A 148 5.63 -6.34 41.71
CA GLU A 148 5.84 -6.39 40.26
C GLU A 148 7.32 -6.68 39.92
N ILE A 149 7.56 -7.42 38.83
CA ILE A 149 8.90 -7.62 38.28
C ILE A 149 9.16 -6.50 37.27
N GLY A 150 10.16 -5.67 37.54
CA GLY A 150 10.58 -4.60 36.65
C GLY A 150 11.43 -5.17 35.51
N ILE A 151 10.98 -4.95 34.28
CA ILE A 151 11.75 -5.29 33.08
C ILE A 151 12.08 -3.97 32.37
N ASN A 152 13.36 -3.60 32.36
CA ASN A 152 13.87 -2.46 31.59
C ASN A 152 14.55 -2.95 30.32
N GLY A 153 14.24 -2.32 29.20
CA GLY A 153 14.86 -2.62 27.92
C GLY A 153 14.40 -1.64 26.85
N GLY A 154 14.96 -1.78 25.66
CA GLY A 154 14.67 -0.87 24.56
C GLY A 154 15.02 -1.49 23.22
N PRO A 155 14.72 -0.78 22.13
CA PRO A 155 15.19 -1.16 20.81
C PRO A 155 16.72 -1.35 20.80
N SER A 156 17.18 -2.44 20.17
CA SER A 156 18.61 -2.74 19.94
C SER A 156 19.18 -1.92 18.78
#